data_AF-F3B2Q6-F1
#
_entry.id   AF-F3B2Q6-F1
#
_cell.length_a   1.000
_cell.length_b   1.000
_cell.length_c   1.000
_cell.angle_alpha   90.00
_cell.angle_beta   90.00
_cell.angle_gamma   90.00
#
_symmetry.space_group_name_H-M   'P 1'
#
loop_
_entity.id
_entity.type
_entity.pdbx_description
1 polymer ?
#
loop_
_entity_poly.entity_id
_entity_poly.type
_entity_poly.pdbx_seq_one_letter_code
_entity_poly.pdbx_strand_id
1 'polypeptide(L)' 'MTTMEAVNATGVLEAVIDRPSHVSVRPVNPLEMMEWINSRPTAKENPYYLTKILASISIRDNGGPCNVSSD' A
#
# COMPACT_ATOMS: atom_id res chain seq x y z
N MET A 1 10.44 -14.09 1.25
CA MET A 1 9.56 -13.04 1.79
C MET A 1 8.42 -12.91 0.81
N THR A 2 7.18 -13.11 1.26
CA THR A 2 5.98 -12.85 0.47
C THR A 2 5.62 -11.37 0.54
N THR A 3 4.82 -10.87 -0.41
CA THR A 3 4.32 -9.49 -0.37
C THR A 3 3.54 -9.21 0.93
N MET A 4 2.79 -10.20 1.46
CA MET A 4 2.09 -10.06 2.74
C MET A 4 3.06 -9.89 3.92
N GLU A 5 4.12 -10.70 3.98
CA GLU A 5 5.16 -10.57 5.00
C GLU A 5 5.86 -9.21 4.92
N ALA A 6 6.14 -8.72 3.71
CA ALA A 6 6.76 -7.42 3.51
C ALA A 6 5.85 -6.26 3.95
N VAL A 7 4.54 -6.36 3.70
CA VAL A 7 3.54 -5.38 4.18
C VAL A 7 3.47 -5.39 5.71
N ASN A 8 3.32 -6.57 6.32
CA ASN A 8 3.23 -6.70 7.77
C ASN A 8 4.54 -6.26 8.47
N ALA A 9 5.69 -6.44 7.83
CA ALA A 9 6.99 -6.00 8.35
C ALA A 9 7.15 -4.46 8.39
N THR A 10 6.30 -3.69 7.71
CA THR A 10 6.35 -2.22 7.77
C THR A 10 5.94 -1.66 9.13
N GLY A 11 5.16 -2.42 9.91
CA GLY A 11 4.62 -2.00 11.20
C GLY A 11 3.52 -0.93 11.14
N VAL A 12 3.25 -0.35 9.97
CA VAL A 12 2.19 0.67 9.78
C VAL A 12 1.07 0.18 8.86
N LEU A 13 1.31 -0.85 8.05
CA LEU A 13 0.32 -1.54 7.24
C LEU A 13 0.19 -2.99 7.67
N GLU A 14 -1.02 -3.53 7.58
CA GLU A 14 -1.31 -4.95 7.71
C GLU A 14 -1.93 -5.49 6.42
N ALA A 15 -1.55 -6.71 6.04
CA ALA A 15 -2.13 -7.48 4.95
C ALA A 15 -3.02 -8.59 5.51
N VAL A 16 -4.29 -8.58 5.14
CA VAL A 16 -5.33 -9.49 5.66
C VAL A 16 -5.98 -10.22 4.49
N ILE A 17 -6.06 -11.55 4.57
CA ILE A 17 -6.82 -12.36 3.61
C ILE A 17 -8.31 -12.16 3.91
N ASP A 18 -9.02 -11.40 3.07
CA ASP A 18 -10.48 -11.22 3.22
C ASP A 18 -11.29 -12.23 2.40
N ARG A 19 -10.70 -12.79 1.32
CA ARG A 19 -11.31 -13.86 0.51
C ARG A 19 -10.22 -14.85 0.06
N PRO A 20 -10.56 -16.08 -0.36
CA PRO A 20 -9.58 -17.10 -0.73
C PRO A 20 -8.51 -16.66 -1.75
N SER A 21 -8.82 -15.67 -2.60
CA SER A 21 -7.91 -15.12 -3.61
C SER A 21 -7.64 -13.62 -3.46
N HIS A 22 -8.07 -13.00 -2.37
CA HIS A 22 -7.97 -11.54 -2.19
C HIS A 22 -7.36 -11.20 -0.83
N VAL A 23 -6.38 -10.30 -0.88
CA VAL A 23 -5.70 -9.75 0.28
C VAL A 23 -5.99 -8.25 0.32
N SER A 24 -6.59 -7.81 1.41
CA SER A 24 -6.77 -6.40 1.74
C SER A 24 -5.56 -5.86 2.47
N VAL A 25 -5.14 -4.65 2.11
CA VAL A 25 -4.12 -3.90 2.85
C VAL A 25 -4.78 -2.72 3.55
N ARG A 26 -4.51 -2.55 4.84
CA ARG A 26 -5.07 -1.46 5.65
C ARG A 26 -4.03 -0.94 6.64
N PRO A 27 -4.16 0.31 7.13
CA PRO A 27 -3.27 0.81 8.16
C PRO A 27 -3.53 0.09 9.48
N VAL A 28 -2.46 -0.12 10.25
CA VAL A 28 -2.56 -0.64 11.62
C VAL A 28 -3.30 0.36 12.52
N ASN A 29 -3.10 1.67 12.28
CA ASN A 29 -3.86 2.71 12.95
C ASN A 29 -5.17 3.00 12.19
N PRO A 30 -6.34 2.67 12.74
CA PRO A 30 -7.62 2.86 12.04
C PRO A 30 -7.95 4.33 11.79
N LEU A 31 -7.39 5.26 12.57
CA LEU A 31 -7.60 6.70 12.37
C LEU A 31 -6.99 7.18 11.05
N GLU A 32 -5.93 6.54 10.59
CA GLU A 32 -5.27 6.89 9.33
C GLU A 32 -6.01 6.37 8.11
N MET A 33 -6.96 5.44 8.28
CA MET A 33 -7.73 4.93 7.16
C MET A 33 -8.54 6.04 6.47
N MET A 34 -9.19 6.90 7.26
CA MET A 34 -9.95 8.03 6.73
C MET A 34 -9.04 9.02 6.02
N GLU A 35 -7.92 9.40 6.64
CA GLU A 35 -6.95 10.33 6.06
C GLU A 35 -6.34 9.79 4.76
N TRP A 36 -6.03 8.50 4.74
CA TRP A 36 -5.51 7.83 3.55
C TRP A 36 -6.53 7.80 2.43
N ILE A 37 -7.81 7.52 2.72
CA ILE A 37 -8.90 7.61 1.74
C ILE A 37 -9.07 9.06 1.24
N ASN A 38 -9.03 10.04 2.14
CA ASN A 38 -9.21 11.45 1.81
C ASN A 38 -8.07 11.99 0.94
N SER A 39 -6.87 11.38 1.00
CA SER A 39 -5.73 11.75 0.16
C SER A 39 -5.84 11.30 -1.31
N ARG A 40 -6.81 10.44 -1.65
CA ARG A 40 -6.98 9.89 -3.01
C ARG A 40 -7.00 10.94 -4.13
N PRO A 41 -7.67 12.11 -4.00
CA PRO A 41 -7.72 13.10 -5.07
C PRO A 41 -6.36 13.66 -5.47
N THR A 42 -5.37 13.67 -4.57
CA THR A 42 -4.01 14.18 -4.82
C THR A 42 -2.97 13.07 -4.87
N ALA A 43 -3.38 11.80 -4.97
CA ALA A 43 -2.46 10.68 -4.80
C ALA A 43 -1.42 10.56 -5.93
N LYS A 44 -1.69 11.12 -7.11
CA LYS A 44 -0.74 11.15 -8.23
C LYS A 44 0.37 12.17 -8.00
N GLU A 45 0.04 13.35 -7.49
CA GLU A 45 0.97 14.48 -7.31
C GLU A 45 1.64 14.46 -5.93
N ASN A 46 0.88 14.13 -4.89
CA ASN A 46 1.33 14.07 -3.51
C ASN A 46 0.74 12.82 -2.80
N PRO A 47 1.29 11.63 -3.05
CA PRO A 47 0.82 10.40 -2.43
C PRO A 47 0.97 10.46 -0.92
N TYR A 48 -0.05 10.00 -0.20
CA TYR A 48 0.02 9.81 1.25
C TYR A 48 1.13 8.83 1.62
N TYR A 49 1.70 8.99 2.81
CA TYR A 49 2.91 8.25 3.16
C TYR A 49 2.70 6.72 3.14
N LEU A 50 1.50 6.23 3.51
CA LEU A 50 1.15 4.81 3.39
C LEU A 50 1.17 4.31 1.93
N THR A 51 0.74 5.13 0.97
CA THR A 51 0.85 4.83 -0.47
C THR A 51 2.33 4.71 -0.88
N LYS A 52 3.20 5.60 -0.38
CA LYS A 52 4.64 5.55 -0.67
C LYS A 52 5.28 4.29 -0.11
N ILE A 53 4.92 3.88 1.09
CA ILE A 53 5.40 2.64 1.72
C ILE A 53 4.94 1.43 0.90
N LEU A 54 3.66 1.35 0.56
CA LEU A 54 3.12 0.25 -0.24
C LEU A 54 3.82 0.15 -1.62
N ALA A 55 4.01 1.29 -2.29
CA ALA A 55 4.75 1.34 -3.55
C ALA A 55 6.21 0.86 -3.40
N SER A 56 6.88 1.20 -2.31
CA SER A 56 8.26 0.78 -2.05
C SER A 56 8.41 -0.74 -1.87
N ILE A 57 7.37 -1.43 -1.40
CA ILE A 57 7.34 -2.89 -1.30
C ILE A 57 7.21 -3.50 -2.69
N SER A 58 6.29 -2.98 -3.52
CA SER A 58 6.07 -3.48 -4.89
C SER A 58 7.32 -3.37 -5.77
N ILE A 59 8.15 -2.34 -5.57
CA ILE A 59 9.41 -2.14 -6.32
C ILE A 59 10.51 -3.11 -5.86
N ARG A 60 10.45 -3.59 -4.60
CA ARG A 60 11.43 -4.55 -4.06
C ARG A 60 11.16 -5.98 -4.52
N ASP A 61 9.90 -6.33 -4.78
CA ASP A 61 9.49 -7.68 -5.18
C ASP A 61 9.62 -7.93 -6.69
N ASN A 62 9.54 -6.87 -7.52
CA ASN A 62 9.80 -6.93 -8.96
C ASN A 62 10.81 -5.83 -9.32
N GLY A 63 12.02 -6.22 -9.75
CA GLY A 63 13.10 -5.30 -10.14
C GLY A 63 12.77 -4.40 -11.34
N GLY A 64 11.90 -3.40 -11.15
CA GLY A 64 11.54 -2.40 -12.15
C GLY A 64 10.63 -1.30 -11.58
N PRO A 65 10.78 -0.05 -12.04
CA PRO A 65 9.93 1.05 -11.58
C PRO A 65 8.48 0.80 -11.98
N CYS A 66 7.57 0.96 -11.02
CA CYS A 66 6.14 0.97 -11.27
C CYS A 66 5.79 2.13 -12.22
N ASN A 67 5.69 1.81 -13.51
CA ASN A 67 5.11 2.67 -14.53
C ASN A 67 3.59 2.74 -14.28
N VAL A 68 3.19 3.68 -13.42
CA VAL A 68 1.81 4.15 -13.35
C VAL A 68 1.55 4.88 -14.67
N SER A 69 1.02 4.16 -15.65
CA SER A 69 0.47 4.79 -16.86
C SER A 69 -0.74 5.62 -16.45
N SER A 70 -0.61 6.95 -16.58
CA SER A 70 -1.75 7.86 -16.59
C SER A 70 -2.43 7.75 -17.96
N ASP A 71 -3.65 7.22 -17.97
CA ASP A 71 -4.67 7.61 -18.96
C ASP A 71 -5.27 8.96 -18.51
#